data_AF-A0A521X1E5-F1
#
_entry.id   AF-A0A521X1E5-F1
#
_cell.length_a   1.000
_cell.length_b   1.000
_cell.length_c   1.000
_cell.angle_alpha   90.00
_cell.angle_beta   90.00
_cell.angle_gamma   90.00
#
_symmetry.space_group_name_H-M   'P 1'
#
loop_
_entity.id
_entity.type
_entity.pdbx_description
1 polymer ?
#
loop_
_entity_poly.entity_id
_entity_poly.type
_entity_poly.pdbx_seq_one_letter_code
_entity_poly.pdbx_strand_id
1 'polypeptide(L)'
;MKTHIILFFFLFIFCVAFVYGGDTLRIATYNVLNYPGSDPATRNPYFRAVVHSMQPDVLVVQEMQSQVGVDGLSNNVLNYYTAGLYTSVPFNDGPDSDNALFYKSSKVTFISANYINTALRRIAEYVVKPTWSNEVLRIYSLHLKAGSTNDDESKRRAECTILRNYLNTQLPPGTNFIIVGDFNTYASSDSGLQVLLSSATDNDGRAKDPLNLVGTWNNNSSFKNYHTQSPRVRSFGGGTNGGMDDRFDLILTSYSSLNDNIVLSSYKAYGNDGNHLNDSINHLPNFAVPDSVANGLHYAADHIPVVCNFTFPETTQAITITMDIRNSGWNLISLPLVPYNSVSWEVFPYTQSYAYYYAGTSGYARDISMRSKVGYWMKFGVDTTVEFTGKQRGIDTVFVSNGWNLIGATDHDVAVEGLIIEPSGIIDSPFFDFKGSYVIADTIRKGGGYFVRVNGSGRIILE
;
A
#
# COMPACT_ATOMS: atom_id res chain seq x y z
N MET A 1 19.37 -38.19 57.11
CA MET A 1 19.58 -37.31 55.94
C MET A 1 18.36 -36.43 55.80
N LYS A 2 18.52 -35.11 55.92
CA LYS A 2 17.43 -34.14 55.70
C LYS A 2 17.42 -33.79 54.21
N THR A 3 16.33 -34.11 53.52
CA THR A 3 16.17 -33.82 52.09
C THR A 3 15.68 -32.39 51.95
N HIS A 4 16.52 -31.49 51.45
CA HIS A 4 16.14 -30.11 51.14
C HIS A 4 15.54 -30.06 49.73
N ILE A 5 14.27 -29.69 49.62
CA ILE A 5 13.60 -29.40 48.35
C ILE A 5 13.90 -27.94 48.01
N ILE A 6 14.66 -27.72 46.93
CA ILE A 6 14.94 -26.40 46.38
C ILE A 6 13.80 -26.06 45.42
N LEU A 7 13.02 -25.03 45.76
CA LEU A 7 11.93 -24.51 44.93
C LEU A 7 12.51 -23.47 43.96
N PHE A 8 12.51 -23.74 42.66
CA PHE A 8 12.88 -22.76 41.63
C PHE A 8 11.72 -21.80 41.37
N PHE A 9 11.91 -20.52 41.70
CA PHE A 9 11.00 -19.44 41.31
C PHE A 9 11.30 -19.03 39.86
N PHE A 10 10.40 -19.37 38.93
CA PHE A 10 10.46 -18.83 37.57
C PHE A 10 9.84 -17.42 37.56
N LEU A 11 10.69 -16.41 37.39
CA LEU A 11 10.27 -15.03 37.17
C LEU A 11 9.79 -14.90 35.71
N PHE A 12 8.47 -14.90 35.50
CA PHE A 12 7.88 -14.56 34.20
C PHE A 12 8.01 -13.05 33.95
N ILE A 13 8.97 -12.65 33.12
CA ILE A 13 9.03 -11.31 32.56
C ILE A 13 7.93 -11.23 31.49
N PHE A 14 6.83 -10.57 31.81
CA PHE A 14 5.84 -10.16 30.82
C PHE A 14 6.48 -9.06 29.95
N CYS A 15 6.95 -9.44 28.76
CA CYS A 15 7.31 -8.48 27.73
C CYS A 15 5.99 -7.95 27.14
N VAL A 16 5.61 -6.72 27.49
CA VAL A 16 4.49 -6.05 26.86
C VAL A 16 4.94 -5.66 25.45
N ALA A 17 4.61 -6.51 24.47
CA ALA A 17 4.72 -6.13 23.08
C ALA A 17 3.63 -5.07 22.82
N PHE A 18 4.06 -3.83 22.58
CA PHE A 18 3.17 -2.84 21.98
C PHE A 18 2.85 -3.33 20.57
N VAL A 19 1.66 -3.91 20.38
CA VAL A 19 1.09 -4.06 19.06
C VAL A 19 0.70 -2.65 18.62
N TYR A 20 1.54 -2.02 17.79
CA TYR A 20 1.12 -0.84 17.07
C TYR A 20 -0.02 -1.26 16.14
N GLY A 21 -1.26 -0.97 16.54
CA GLY A 21 -2.46 -1.15 15.72
C GLY A 21 -2.55 -0.15 14.57
N GLY A 22 -1.44 0.14 13.90
CA GLY A 22 -1.37 1.07 12.78
C GLY A 22 -1.56 0.35 11.43
N ASP A 23 -2.34 0.94 10.54
CA ASP A 23 -2.33 0.55 9.12
C ASP A 23 -0.91 0.76 8.50
N THR A 24 -0.60 0.08 7.41
CA THR A 24 0.72 0.15 6.73
C THR A 24 0.65 0.86 5.40
N LEU A 25 1.73 1.52 4.99
CA LEU A 25 1.99 1.92 3.61
C LEU A 25 2.91 0.91 2.94
N ARG A 26 2.40 0.19 1.94
CA ARG A 26 3.21 -0.67 1.07
C ARG A 26 3.83 0.15 -0.06
N ILE A 27 5.12 0.42 0.03
CA ILE A 27 5.86 1.22 -0.96
C ILE A 27 6.67 0.29 -1.86
N ALA A 28 6.55 0.46 -3.17
CA ALA A 28 7.32 -0.26 -4.17
C ALA A 28 8.10 0.70 -5.07
N THR A 29 9.31 0.29 -5.46
CA THR A 29 10.09 0.90 -6.54
C THR A 29 10.24 -0.06 -7.70
N TYR A 30 10.15 0.42 -8.94
CA TYR A 30 10.21 -0.41 -10.13
C TYR A 30 10.80 0.34 -11.34
N ASN A 31 11.97 -0.04 -11.82
CA ASN A 31 12.42 0.36 -13.16
C ASN A 31 11.49 -0.27 -14.22
N VAL A 32 10.74 0.56 -14.94
CA VAL A 32 9.72 0.11 -15.89
C VAL A 32 10.23 0.07 -17.34
N LEU A 33 11.54 0.01 -17.58
CA LEU A 33 12.16 -0.18 -18.90
C LEU A 33 11.55 0.74 -19.97
N ASN A 34 11.98 1.99 -20.00
CA ASN A 34 11.61 3.00 -20.98
C ASN A 34 10.10 3.03 -21.30
N TYR A 35 9.22 3.06 -20.29
CA TYR A 35 7.77 3.08 -20.50
C TYR A 35 7.28 4.45 -21.01
N PRO A 36 6.39 4.53 -22.02
CA PRO A 36 5.62 3.43 -22.61
C PRO A 36 6.36 2.65 -23.70
N GLY A 37 7.49 3.17 -24.20
CA GLY A 37 8.25 2.54 -25.27
C GLY A 37 7.43 2.37 -26.55
N SER A 38 7.77 1.38 -27.36
CA SER A 38 7.08 1.08 -28.62
C SER A 38 5.97 0.02 -28.50
N ASP A 39 5.89 -0.69 -27.37
CA ASP A 39 5.07 -1.90 -27.19
C ASP A 39 4.18 -1.91 -25.93
N PRO A 40 3.58 -0.79 -25.50
CA PRO A 40 2.80 -0.75 -24.25
C PRO A 40 1.61 -1.71 -24.29
N ALA A 41 1.00 -1.96 -25.45
CA ALA A 41 -0.11 -2.91 -25.59
C ALA A 41 0.28 -4.35 -25.20
N THR A 42 1.53 -4.75 -25.49
CA THR A 42 2.07 -6.07 -25.13
C THR A 42 2.46 -6.13 -23.65
N ARG A 43 3.03 -5.04 -23.12
CA ARG A 43 3.58 -4.99 -21.75
C ARG A 43 2.51 -4.71 -20.68
N ASN A 44 1.45 -3.99 -21.01
CA ASN A 44 0.40 -3.60 -20.06
C ASN A 44 -0.26 -4.80 -19.35
N PRO A 45 -0.65 -5.90 -20.02
CA PRO A 45 -1.18 -7.09 -19.35
C PRO A 45 -0.20 -7.70 -18.33
N TYR A 46 1.09 -7.69 -18.63
CA TYR A 46 2.13 -8.20 -17.73
C TYR A 46 2.30 -7.29 -16.51
N PHE A 47 2.39 -5.97 -16.71
CA PHE A 47 2.38 -5.02 -15.60
C PHE A 47 1.12 -5.14 -14.73
N ARG A 48 -0.06 -5.38 -15.33
CA ARG A 48 -1.31 -5.61 -14.57
C ARG A 48 -1.20 -6.82 -13.66
N ALA A 49 -0.67 -7.94 -14.16
CA ALA A 49 -0.48 -9.14 -13.35
C ALA A 49 0.42 -8.88 -12.15
N VAL A 50 1.55 -8.18 -12.38
CA VAL A 50 2.51 -7.82 -11.32
C VAL A 50 1.90 -6.88 -10.30
N VAL A 51 1.36 -5.73 -10.72
CA VAL A 51 0.82 -4.73 -9.78
C VAL A 51 -0.43 -5.24 -9.07
N HIS A 52 -1.31 -5.96 -9.77
CA HIS A 52 -2.51 -6.50 -9.15
C HIS A 52 -2.19 -7.55 -8.07
N SER A 53 -1.09 -8.30 -8.22
CA SER A 53 -0.62 -9.21 -7.18
C SER A 53 0.15 -8.47 -6.07
N MET A 54 0.96 -7.47 -6.43
CA MET A 54 1.81 -6.74 -5.48
C MET A 54 1.03 -5.74 -4.60
N GLN A 55 -0.05 -5.16 -5.12
CA GLN A 55 -0.93 -4.19 -4.46
C GLN A 55 -0.20 -3.01 -3.76
N PRO A 56 0.78 -2.33 -4.39
CA PRO A 56 1.49 -1.22 -3.75
C PRO A 56 0.53 -0.08 -3.39
N ASP A 57 0.68 0.55 -2.23
CA ASP A 57 -0.03 1.79 -1.89
C ASP A 57 0.65 3.01 -2.50
N VAL A 58 1.97 2.95 -2.64
CA VAL A 58 2.80 3.89 -3.41
C VAL A 58 3.68 3.08 -4.35
N LEU A 59 3.62 3.40 -5.65
CA LEU A 59 4.51 2.86 -6.67
C LEU A 59 5.35 4.01 -7.24
N VAL A 60 6.66 3.90 -7.08
CA VAL A 60 7.64 4.83 -7.65
C VAL A 60 8.34 4.12 -8.79
N VAL A 61 8.43 4.74 -9.95
CA VAL A 61 9.02 4.12 -11.13
C VAL A 61 10.14 4.94 -11.71
N GLN A 62 11.10 4.25 -12.34
CA GLN A 62 12.19 4.80 -13.13
C GLN A 62 11.99 4.44 -14.60
N GLU A 63 12.68 5.14 -15.50
CA GLU A 63 12.53 5.00 -16.95
C GLU A 63 11.11 5.28 -17.47
N MET A 64 10.45 6.27 -16.87
CA MET A 64 9.25 6.86 -17.44
C MET A 64 9.65 7.91 -18.48
N GLN A 65 9.13 7.80 -19.70
CA GLN A 65 9.57 8.62 -20.83
C GLN A 65 8.73 9.87 -21.08
N SER A 66 7.50 9.94 -20.57
CA SER A 66 6.59 11.05 -20.87
C SER A 66 5.35 11.07 -19.99
N GLN A 67 4.63 12.20 -20.02
CA GLN A 67 3.27 12.29 -19.47
C GLN A 67 2.32 11.27 -20.10
N VAL A 68 2.46 10.98 -21.41
CA VAL A 68 1.67 9.92 -22.08
C VAL A 68 1.97 8.55 -21.46
N GLY A 69 3.22 8.29 -21.08
CA GLY A 69 3.60 7.11 -20.31
C GLY A 69 2.94 7.06 -18.94
N VAL A 70 2.97 8.17 -18.19
CA VAL A 70 2.30 8.27 -16.88
C VAL A 70 0.80 7.97 -17.01
N ASP A 71 0.13 8.60 -17.98
CA ASP A 71 -1.30 8.42 -18.21
C ASP A 71 -1.60 6.98 -18.69
N GLY A 72 -0.72 6.42 -19.52
CA GLY A 72 -0.80 5.05 -20.01
C GLY A 72 -0.70 4.02 -18.90
N LEU A 73 0.31 4.14 -18.02
CA LEU A 73 0.51 3.23 -16.89
C LEU A 73 -0.61 3.41 -15.86
N SER A 74 -1.05 4.64 -15.59
CA SER A 74 -2.18 4.92 -14.71
C SER A 74 -3.46 4.24 -15.21
N ASN A 75 -3.90 4.57 -16.43
CA ASN A 75 -5.22 4.18 -16.92
C ASN A 75 -5.26 2.73 -17.39
N ASN A 76 -4.22 2.28 -18.10
CA ASN A 76 -4.21 0.96 -18.71
C ASN A 76 -3.58 -0.11 -17.83
N VAL A 77 -2.99 0.22 -16.68
CA VAL A 77 -2.41 -0.78 -15.77
C VAL A 77 -2.99 -0.64 -14.37
N LEU A 78 -2.70 0.48 -13.69
CA LEU A 78 -3.00 0.63 -12.26
C LEU A 78 -4.50 0.72 -11.98
N ASN A 79 -5.23 1.46 -12.82
CA ASN A 79 -6.67 1.70 -12.69
C ASN A 79 -7.52 0.78 -13.58
N TYR A 80 -6.92 -0.25 -14.19
CA TYR A 80 -7.61 -1.10 -15.17
C TYR A 80 -8.78 -1.89 -14.58
N TYR A 81 -8.59 -2.50 -13.40
CA TYR A 81 -9.63 -3.30 -12.74
C TYR A 81 -10.53 -2.48 -11.82
N THR A 82 -10.01 -1.37 -11.29
CA THR A 82 -10.72 -0.46 -10.39
C THR A 82 -10.41 0.96 -10.80
N ALA A 83 -11.34 1.60 -11.51
CA ALA A 83 -11.18 2.97 -11.96
C ALA A 83 -10.99 3.92 -10.77
N GLY A 84 -10.00 4.81 -10.86
CA GLY A 84 -9.70 5.82 -9.83
C GLY A 84 -9.06 5.27 -8.55
N LEU A 85 -8.57 4.02 -8.54
CA LEU A 85 -7.87 3.45 -7.39
C LEU A 85 -6.54 4.16 -7.09
N TYR A 86 -5.80 4.54 -8.13
CA TYR A 86 -4.53 5.24 -8.08
C TYR A 86 -4.62 6.63 -8.69
N THR A 87 -3.93 7.57 -8.06
CA THR A 87 -3.63 8.91 -8.58
C THR A 87 -2.15 8.96 -8.99
N SER A 88 -1.83 9.69 -10.06
CA SER A 88 -0.45 9.96 -10.49
C SER A 88 -0.01 11.39 -10.16
N VAL A 89 1.28 11.57 -9.94
CA VAL A 89 1.93 12.89 -9.89
C VAL A 89 2.22 13.36 -11.31
N PRO A 90 2.06 14.66 -11.66
CA PRO A 90 2.42 15.18 -12.97
C PRO A 90 3.87 14.86 -13.34
N PHE A 91 4.07 14.42 -14.59
CA PHE A 91 5.38 14.06 -15.10
C PHE A 91 6.32 15.27 -15.14
N ASN A 92 7.59 15.05 -14.80
CA ASN A 92 8.65 16.02 -14.99
C ASN A 92 9.63 15.49 -16.02
N ASP A 93 9.73 16.22 -17.13
CA ASP A 93 10.66 15.91 -18.22
C ASP A 93 12.05 16.46 -17.89
N GLY A 94 12.95 15.55 -17.58
CA GLY A 94 14.34 15.80 -17.23
C GLY A 94 15.29 15.61 -18.41
N PRO A 95 16.61 15.63 -18.15
CA PRO A 95 17.62 15.52 -19.20
C PRO A 95 17.72 14.12 -19.83
N ASP A 96 17.40 13.07 -19.07
CA ASP A 96 17.38 11.66 -19.51
C ASP A 96 16.54 10.85 -18.52
N SER A 97 15.84 9.82 -19.03
CA SER A 97 14.96 8.86 -18.34
C SER A 97 14.44 9.31 -16.96
N ASP A 98 13.15 9.61 -16.85
CA ASP A 98 12.61 10.24 -15.65
C ASP A 98 11.86 9.31 -14.71
N ASN A 99 11.49 9.88 -13.56
CA ASN A 99 10.77 9.20 -12.50
C ASN A 99 9.27 9.53 -12.57
N ALA A 100 8.43 8.64 -12.06
CA ALA A 100 7.03 8.95 -11.78
C ALA A 100 6.56 8.31 -10.48
N LEU A 101 5.54 8.89 -9.85
CA LEU A 101 4.92 8.37 -8.64
C LEU A 101 3.42 8.19 -8.84
N PHE A 102 2.93 7.03 -8.39
CA PHE A 102 1.52 6.67 -8.33
C PHE A 102 1.16 6.26 -6.91
N TYR A 103 -0.02 6.62 -6.43
CA TYR A 103 -0.43 6.31 -5.06
C TYR A 103 -1.94 6.07 -4.95
N LYS A 104 -2.35 5.24 -3.99
CA LYS A 104 -3.77 5.09 -3.63
C LYS A 104 -4.21 6.29 -2.80
N SER A 105 -5.11 7.11 -3.32
CA SER A 105 -5.60 8.32 -2.64
C SER A 105 -6.36 8.04 -1.34
N SER A 106 -6.88 6.81 -1.17
CA SER A 106 -7.46 6.35 0.09
C SER A 106 -6.44 6.18 1.22
N LYS A 107 -5.16 5.98 0.87
CA LYS A 107 -4.07 5.69 1.82
C LYS A 107 -3.08 6.83 1.95
N VAL A 108 -2.94 7.66 0.92
CA VAL A 108 -1.89 8.68 0.82
C VAL A 108 -2.45 10.04 0.44
N THR A 109 -2.05 11.06 1.18
CA THR A 109 -2.14 12.47 0.81
C THR A 109 -0.81 12.89 0.18
N PHE A 110 -0.83 13.30 -1.09
CA PHE A 110 0.31 13.94 -1.74
C PHE A 110 0.43 15.40 -1.32
N ILE A 111 1.65 15.86 -1.04
CA ILE A 111 1.94 17.22 -0.57
C ILE A 111 2.66 18.02 -1.65
N SER A 112 3.80 17.53 -2.15
CA SER A 112 4.59 18.23 -3.15
C SER A 112 5.54 17.31 -3.90
N ALA A 113 6.01 17.79 -5.05
CA ALA A 113 7.14 17.23 -5.77
C ALA A 113 8.20 18.29 -6.02
N ASN A 114 9.46 17.90 -5.96
CA ASN A 114 10.62 18.71 -6.35
C ASN A 114 11.60 17.84 -7.14
N TYR A 115 12.49 18.45 -7.92
CA TYR A 115 13.41 17.72 -8.80
C TYR A 115 14.82 18.27 -8.69
N ILE A 116 15.73 17.45 -8.17
CA ILE A 116 17.12 17.80 -7.92
C ILE A 116 17.92 17.51 -9.18
N ASN A 117 18.53 18.55 -9.75
CA ASN A 117 19.35 18.39 -10.96
C ASN A 117 20.66 17.69 -10.65
N THR A 118 21.00 16.69 -11.46
CA THR A 118 22.35 16.13 -11.54
C THR A 118 22.88 16.29 -12.97
N ALA A 119 24.06 15.75 -13.26
CA ALA A 119 24.63 15.80 -14.61
C ALA A 119 23.89 14.90 -15.62
N LEU A 120 23.28 13.79 -15.17
CA LEU A 120 22.70 12.78 -16.06
C LEU A 120 21.19 12.74 -15.97
N ARG A 121 20.63 12.60 -14.75
CA ARG A 121 19.20 12.46 -14.52
C ARG A 121 18.74 13.25 -13.31
N ARG A 122 17.50 13.70 -13.30
CA ARG A 122 16.94 14.35 -12.11
C ARG A 122 16.62 13.30 -11.06
N ILE A 123 16.92 13.63 -9.81
CA ILE A 123 16.45 12.87 -8.65
C ILE A 123 15.13 13.52 -8.19
N ALA A 124 14.04 12.77 -8.22
CA ALA A 124 12.74 13.28 -7.82
C ALA A 124 12.57 13.18 -6.31
N GLU A 125 12.07 14.25 -5.69
CA GLU A 125 11.59 14.26 -4.31
C GLU A 125 10.06 14.30 -4.34
N TYR A 126 9.41 13.32 -3.72
CA TYR A 126 7.98 13.33 -3.49
C TYR A 126 7.69 13.38 -1.99
N VAL A 127 6.89 14.35 -1.57
CA VAL A 127 6.48 14.53 -0.17
C VAL A 127 5.06 14.02 -0.03
N VAL A 128 4.87 13.04 0.84
CA VAL A 128 3.58 12.37 1.07
C VAL A 128 3.29 12.20 2.54
N LYS A 129 2.03 11.91 2.88
CA LYS A 129 1.59 11.59 4.24
C LYS A 129 0.57 10.45 4.18
N PRO A 130 0.65 9.43 5.04
CA PRO A 130 -0.45 8.49 5.21
C PRO A 130 -1.71 9.24 5.64
N THR A 131 -2.89 8.87 5.12
CA THR A 131 -4.16 9.55 5.44
C THR A 131 -4.55 9.42 6.92
N TRP A 132 -4.01 8.41 7.61
CA TRP A 132 -4.25 8.14 9.03
C TRP A 132 -3.16 8.68 9.97
N SER A 133 -2.11 9.32 9.44
CA SER A 133 -0.98 9.81 10.23
C SER A 133 -0.71 11.30 10.00
N ASN A 134 0.00 11.91 10.94
CA ASN A 134 0.59 13.24 10.78
C ASN A 134 2.06 13.18 10.38
N GLU A 135 2.67 11.99 10.35
CA GLU A 135 4.04 11.83 9.91
C GLU A 135 4.17 11.99 8.40
N VAL A 136 5.00 12.93 7.99
CA VAL A 136 5.36 13.17 6.59
C VAL A 136 6.50 12.23 6.21
N LEU A 137 6.40 11.62 5.02
CA LEU A 137 7.46 10.84 4.41
C LEU A 137 7.94 11.54 3.14
N ARG A 138 9.25 11.73 3.03
CA ARG A 138 9.91 12.18 1.79
C ARG A 138 10.47 10.97 1.04
N ILE A 139 10.15 10.85 -0.24
CA ILE A 139 10.56 9.75 -1.09
C ILE A 139 11.45 10.31 -2.18
N TYR A 140 12.73 9.96 -2.16
CA TYR A 140 13.70 10.33 -3.18
C TYR A 140 13.84 9.20 -4.19
N SER A 141 13.49 9.44 -5.45
CA SER A 141 13.61 8.46 -6.53
C SER A 141 14.81 8.77 -7.41
N LEU A 142 15.68 7.78 -7.63
CA LEU A 142 16.87 7.89 -8.46
C LEU A 142 16.96 6.78 -9.52
N HIS A 143 17.66 7.09 -10.61
CA HIS A 143 18.12 6.14 -11.62
C HIS A 143 19.57 6.48 -11.95
N LEU A 144 20.50 5.91 -11.19
CA LEU A 144 21.92 6.26 -11.26
C LEU A 144 22.58 5.74 -12.54
N LYS A 145 23.75 6.27 -12.88
CA LYS A 145 24.55 5.82 -14.02
C LYS A 145 24.75 4.29 -14.04
N ALA A 146 24.25 3.64 -15.09
CA ALA A 146 24.50 2.22 -15.40
C ALA A 146 25.94 1.93 -15.80
N GLY A 147 26.37 0.66 -15.71
CA GLY A 147 27.69 0.20 -16.13
C GLY A 147 28.67 -0.01 -14.97
N SER A 148 29.73 -0.77 -15.24
CA SER A 148 30.66 -1.32 -14.24
C SER A 148 32.08 -0.74 -14.31
N THR A 149 32.29 0.34 -15.09
CA THR A 149 33.61 0.97 -15.17
C THR A 149 33.83 1.96 -14.03
N ASN A 150 35.10 2.32 -13.78
CA ASN A 150 35.44 3.36 -12.80
C ASN A 150 34.82 4.74 -13.14
N ASP A 151 34.59 5.02 -14.42
CA ASP A 151 33.91 6.25 -14.85
C ASP A 151 32.41 6.21 -14.50
N ASP A 152 31.76 5.05 -14.67
CA ASP A 152 30.37 4.85 -14.26
C ASP A 152 30.22 5.02 -12.74
N GLU A 153 31.10 4.38 -11.95
CA GLU A 153 31.14 4.56 -10.49
C GLU A 153 31.37 6.02 -10.08
N SER A 154 32.26 6.73 -10.78
CA SER A 154 32.55 8.15 -10.50
C SER A 154 31.34 9.05 -10.78
N LYS A 155 30.56 8.74 -11.82
CA LYS A 155 29.31 9.44 -12.14
C LYS A 155 28.23 9.17 -11.10
N ARG A 156 28.03 7.91 -10.69
CA ARG A 156 27.13 7.57 -9.56
C ARG A 156 27.52 8.33 -8.29
N ARG A 157 28.82 8.40 -7.99
CA ARG A 157 29.33 9.17 -6.85
C ARG A 157 29.01 10.66 -6.94
N ALA A 158 29.13 11.26 -8.12
CA ALA A 158 28.77 12.66 -8.31
C ALA A 158 27.27 12.90 -8.06
N GLU A 159 26.40 12.06 -8.62
CA GLU A 159 24.94 12.14 -8.41
C GLU A 159 24.56 11.97 -6.93
N CYS A 160 25.12 10.96 -6.25
CA CYS A 160 24.89 10.73 -4.83
C CYS A 160 25.46 11.85 -3.93
N THR A 161 26.56 12.50 -4.34
CA THR A 161 27.11 13.65 -3.61
C THR A 161 26.19 14.86 -3.69
N ILE A 162 25.60 15.11 -4.85
CA ILE A 162 24.59 16.17 -5.02
C ILE A 162 23.38 15.88 -4.12
N LEU A 163 22.86 14.65 -4.16
CA LEU A 163 21.76 14.25 -3.30
C LEU A 163 22.13 14.40 -1.82
N ARG A 164 23.27 13.86 -1.38
CA ARG A 164 23.65 13.93 0.03
C ARG A 164 23.80 15.36 0.53
N ASN A 165 24.41 16.24 -0.26
CA ASN A 165 24.53 17.66 0.08
C ASN A 165 23.16 18.35 0.15
N TYR A 166 22.25 18.05 -0.79
CA TYR A 166 20.88 18.54 -0.75
C TYR A 166 20.18 18.11 0.54
N LEU A 167 20.22 16.82 0.88
CA LEU A 167 19.57 16.28 2.07
C LEU A 167 20.10 16.94 3.36
N ASN A 168 21.43 17.03 3.51
CA ASN A 168 22.08 17.69 4.64
C ASN A 168 21.70 19.17 4.76
N THR A 169 21.50 19.87 3.63
CA THR A 169 21.21 21.30 3.64
C THR A 169 19.72 21.61 3.84
N GLN A 170 18.83 20.75 3.31
CA GLN A 170 17.40 21.04 3.19
C GLN A 170 16.55 20.33 4.25
N LEU A 171 17.04 19.24 4.85
CA LEU A 171 16.26 18.46 5.80
C LEU A 171 16.63 18.81 7.24
N PRO A 172 15.63 19.10 8.10
CA PRO A 172 15.86 19.12 9.54
C PRO A 172 16.32 17.75 10.07
N PRO A 173 17.10 17.71 11.17
CA PRO A 173 17.43 16.47 11.86
C PRO A 173 16.19 15.64 12.19
N GLY A 174 16.27 14.32 11.99
CA GLY A 174 15.18 13.38 12.28
C GLY A 174 14.08 13.32 11.21
N THR A 175 14.28 13.93 10.04
CA THR A 175 13.33 13.83 8.92
C THR A 175 13.16 12.39 8.44
N ASN A 176 11.92 11.90 8.40
CA ASN A 176 11.55 10.65 7.76
C ASN A 176 11.74 10.74 6.24
N PHE A 177 12.72 10.01 5.71
CA PHE A 177 12.89 9.87 4.26
C PHE A 177 13.33 8.47 3.84
N ILE A 178 13.00 8.12 2.60
CA ILE A 178 13.53 6.95 1.91
C ILE A 178 14.20 7.38 0.60
N ILE A 179 15.21 6.63 0.17
CA ILE A 179 15.82 6.76 -1.16
C ILE A 179 15.56 5.45 -1.89
N VAL A 180 14.87 5.52 -3.02
CA VAL A 180 14.42 4.37 -3.78
C VAL A 180 14.85 4.47 -5.23
N GLY A 181 14.89 3.33 -5.92
CA GLY A 181 15.09 3.28 -7.36
C GLY A 181 16.21 2.36 -7.76
N ASP A 182 16.67 2.56 -9.00
CA ASP A 182 17.73 1.80 -9.63
C ASP A 182 19.08 2.49 -9.36
N PHE A 183 19.87 1.85 -8.50
CA PHE A 183 21.19 2.34 -8.09
C PHE A 183 22.29 1.92 -9.07
N ASN A 184 22.07 0.92 -9.93
CA ASN A 184 23.08 0.39 -10.83
C ASN A 184 24.42 0.02 -10.14
N THR A 185 24.37 -0.41 -8.87
CA THR A 185 25.56 -0.73 -8.06
C THR A 185 25.74 -2.23 -7.89
N TYR A 186 26.94 -2.73 -8.18
CA TYR A 186 27.26 -4.18 -8.12
C TYR A 186 27.66 -4.67 -6.72
N ALA A 187 27.98 -3.75 -5.80
CA ALA A 187 28.46 -4.07 -4.47
C ALA A 187 28.11 -2.97 -3.46
N SER A 188 28.04 -3.34 -2.19
CA SER A 188 27.86 -2.38 -1.11
C SER A 188 29.00 -1.35 -1.05
N SER A 189 30.18 -1.67 -1.60
CA SER A 189 31.35 -0.78 -1.63
C SER A 189 31.32 0.28 -2.74
N ASP A 190 30.29 0.32 -3.59
CA ASP A 190 30.17 1.34 -4.63
C ASP A 190 30.30 2.74 -4.02
N SER A 191 31.17 3.56 -4.62
CA SER A 191 31.54 4.83 -4.03
C SER A 191 30.38 5.83 -3.96
N GLY A 192 29.40 5.75 -4.85
CA GLY A 192 28.17 6.54 -4.77
C GLY A 192 27.23 6.06 -3.69
N LEU A 193 27.04 4.75 -3.55
CA LEU A 193 26.27 4.21 -2.43
C LEU A 193 26.91 4.60 -1.08
N GLN A 194 28.24 4.52 -0.97
CA GLN A 194 28.97 4.88 0.25
C GLN A 194 28.82 6.36 0.63
N VAL A 195 28.63 7.28 -0.33
CA VAL A 195 28.31 8.68 -0.04
C VAL A 195 26.99 8.82 0.73
N LEU A 196 25.99 8.00 0.42
CA LEU A 196 24.69 8.05 1.08
C LEU A 196 24.73 7.40 2.48
N LEU A 197 25.52 6.33 2.65
CA LEU A 197 25.54 5.50 3.86
C LEU A 197 26.54 5.96 4.94
N SER A 198 27.62 6.63 4.53
CA SER A 198 28.71 7.00 5.43
C SER A 198 28.29 8.10 6.41
N SER A 199 28.89 8.05 7.60
CA SER A 199 28.78 9.14 8.57
C SER A 199 29.64 10.32 8.14
N ALA A 200 29.10 11.52 8.26
CA ALA A 200 29.80 12.79 8.08
C ALA A 200 29.57 13.69 9.31
N THR A 201 30.18 14.88 9.32
CA THR A 201 29.92 15.89 10.36
C THR A 201 28.44 16.28 10.40
N ASP A 202 27.85 16.46 9.22
CA ASP A 202 26.41 16.65 9.03
C ASP A 202 25.79 15.34 8.53
N ASN A 203 24.86 14.82 9.33
CA ASN A 203 24.23 13.52 9.15
C ASN A 203 22.72 13.57 8.93
N ASP A 204 22.14 14.75 8.70
CA ASP A 204 20.70 14.87 8.51
C ASP A 204 20.24 14.12 7.25
N GLY A 205 21.08 14.10 6.21
CA GLY A 205 20.88 13.35 4.99
C GLY A 205 21.42 11.92 4.98
N ARG A 206 21.82 11.36 6.13
CA ARG A 206 22.40 10.01 6.18
C ARG A 206 21.32 8.95 5.97
N ALA A 207 21.56 8.06 5.02
CA ALA A 207 20.73 6.88 4.79
C ALA A 207 21.38 5.61 5.33
N LYS A 208 20.61 4.52 5.34
CA LYS A 208 21.08 3.15 5.57
C LYS A 208 20.35 2.18 4.67
N ASP A 209 21.04 1.08 4.32
CA ASP A 209 20.39 -0.12 3.81
C ASP A 209 19.79 -0.89 4.99
N PRO A 210 18.45 -1.01 5.11
CA PRO A 210 17.83 -1.70 6.22
C PRO A 210 18.21 -3.19 6.31
N LEU A 211 18.56 -3.80 5.17
CA LEU A 211 18.98 -5.20 5.12
C LEU A 211 20.45 -5.41 5.52
N ASN A 212 21.25 -4.32 5.56
CA ASN A 212 22.67 -4.35 5.89
C ASN A 212 23.48 -5.39 5.08
N LEU A 213 23.21 -5.50 3.77
CA LEU A 213 23.83 -6.49 2.88
C LEU A 213 25.22 -6.03 2.42
N VAL A 214 26.23 -6.24 3.25
CA VAL A 214 27.62 -5.89 2.93
C VAL A 214 28.26 -6.97 2.04
N GLY A 215 28.76 -6.59 0.87
CA GLY A 215 29.51 -7.46 -0.04
C GLY A 215 29.34 -7.09 -1.52
N THR A 216 29.92 -7.93 -2.39
CA THR A 216 29.68 -7.90 -3.85
C THR A 216 28.46 -8.73 -4.18
N TRP A 217 27.42 -8.10 -4.73
CA TRP A 217 26.13 -8.72 -4.97
C TRP A 217 26.07 -9.45 -6.31
N ASN A 218 26.73 -8.90 -7.34
CA ASN A 218 26.72 -9.47 -8.68
C ASN A 218 27.14 -10.94 -8.69
N ASN A 219 26.34 -11.77 -9.38
CA ASN A 219 26.57 -13.18 -9.63
C ASN A 219 26.99 -13.95 -8.36
N ASN A 220 26.37 -13.61 -7.23
CA ASN A 220 26.73 -14.15 -5.93
C ASN A 220 25.55 -14.86 -5.28
N SER A 221 25.67 -16.17 -5.10
CA SER A 221 24.62 -17.00 -4.51
C SER A 221 24.23 -16.61 -3.09
N SER A 222 25.11 -15.92 -2.34
CA SER A 222 24.78 -15.41 -1.00
C SER A 222 23.74 -14.29 -1.04
N PHE A 223 23.61 -13.58 -2.17
CA PHE A 223 22.70 -12.46 -2.36
C PHE A 223 21.53 -12.77 -3.30
N LYS A 224 21.42 -14.00 -3.80
CA LYS A 224 20.43 -14.43 -4.81
C LYS A 224 18.97 -14.09 -4.46
N ASN A 225 18.60 -14.07 -3.18
CA ASN A 225 17.25 -13.73 -2.71
C ASN A 225 16.93 -12.23 -2.85
N TYR A 226 17.95 -11.40 -3.10
CA TYR A 226 17.87 -9.94 -3.16
C TYR A 226 18.19 -9.41 -4.55
N HIS A 227 18.50 -10.26 -5.52
CA HIS A 227 18.69 -9.83 -6.91
C HIS A 227 17.37 -9.29 -7.48
N THR A 228 17.48 -8.26 -8.30
CA THR A 228 16.40 -7.50 -8.92
C THR A 228 16.54 -7.37 -10.43
N GLN A 229 17.73 -7.66 -10.99
CA GLN A 229 17.99 -7.70 -12.43
C GLN A 229 18.85 -8.96 -12.76
N SER A 230 18.70 -9.60 -13.92
CA SER A 230 17.63 -9.44 -14.91
C SER A 230 16.66 -10.63 -14.87
N PRO A 231 15.33 -10.43 -14.93
CA PRO A 231 14.37 -11.53 -14.93
C PRO A 231 14.40 -12.36 -16.23
N ARG A 232 15.30 -12.06 -17.18
CA ARG A 232 15.39 -12.64 -18.51
C ARG A 232 16.82 -13.06 -18.86
N VAL A 233 16.97 -14.27 -19.42
CA VAL A 233 18.26 -14.76 -19.96
C VAL A 233 18.48 -14.28 -21.40
N ARG A 234 17.41 -14.14 -22.19
CA ARG A 234 17.47 -13.75 -23.60
C ARG A 234 17.05 -12.29 -23.78
N SER A 235 17.66 -11.61 -24.74
CA SER A 235 17.30 -10.24 -25.09
C SER A 235 15.97 -10.17 -25.84
N PHE A 236 15.09 -9.27 -25.41
CA PHE A 236 13.87 -8.85 -26.10
C PHE A 236 13.38 -7.51 -25.53
N GLY A 237 12.63 -6.75 -26.32
CA GLY A 237 11.98 -5.51 -25.86
C GLY A 237 12.92 -4.41 -25.39
N GLY A 238 14.20 -4.45 -25.79
CA GLY A 238 15.20 -3.44 -25.43
C GLY A 238 15.80 -3.53 -24.02
N GLY A 239 15.37 -4.50 -23.21
CA GLY A 239 15.86 -4.69 -21.84
C GLY A 239 17.13 -5.53 -21.74
N THR A 240 17.83 -5.37 -20.62
CA THR A 240 19.04 -6.12 -20.24
C THR A 240 18.72 -7.59 -20.03
N ASN A 241 19.63 -8.48 -20.44
CA ASN A 241 19.52 -9.92 -20.25
C ASN A 241 20.75 -10.46 -19.50
N GLY A 242 20.65 -11.70 -18.99
CA GLY A 242 21.74 -12.34 -18.24
C GLY A 242 21.24 -13.30 -17.17
N GLY A 243 19.99 -13.15 -16.74
CA GLY A 243 19.39 -13.88 -15.63
C GLY A 243 19.51 -13.12 -14.31
N MET A 244 18.88 -13.61 -13.24
CA MET A 244 18.77 -12.88 -11.97
C MET A 244 20.09 -12.92 -11.17
N ASP A 245 20.98 -11.95 -11.37
CA ASP A 245 22.32 -11.95 -10.80
C ASP A 245 22.77 -10.62 -10.17
N ASP A 246 21.98 -9.55 -10.27
CA ASP A 246 22.30 -8.22 -9.76
C ASP A 246 21.26 -7.69 -8.76
N ARG A 247 21.70 -6.94 -7.74
CA ARG A 247 20.83 -6.17 -6.83
C ARG A 247 20.99 -4.68 -7.11
N PHE A 248 20.20 -4.15 -8.04
CA PHE A 248 20.26 -2.74 -8.41
C PHE A 248 19.15 -1.91 -7.80
N ASP A 249 18.01 -2.51 -7.49
CA ASP A 249 16.86 -1.79 -6.95
C ASP A 249 16.90 -1.84 -5.41
N LEU A 250 16.90 -0.68 -4.77
CA LEU A 250 17.00 -0.57 -3.31
C LEU A 250 15.90 0.35 -2.74
N ILE A 251 15.58 0.12 -1.46
CA ILE A 251 14.86 1.06 -0.60
C ILE A 251 15.79 1.34 0.59
N LEU A 252 16.53 2.45 0.53
CA LEU A 252 17.28 2.96 1.68
C LEU A 252 16.35 3.77 2.58
N THR A 253 16.62 3.75 3.88
CA THR A 253 15.88 4.55 4.87
C THR A 253 16.79 5.60 5.48
N SER A 254 16.23 6.71 5.95
CA SER A 254 16.94 7.65 6.83
C SER A 254 17.61 6.90 7.98
N TYR A 255 18.84 7.26 8.34
CA TYR A 255 19.61 6.55 9.35
C TYR A 255 19.06 6.79 10.77
N SER A 256 18.68 8.04 11.05
CA SER A 256 18.23 8.51 12.36
C SER A 256 16.74 8.32 12.63
N SER A 257 15.98 7.89 11.62
CA SER A 257 14.51 7.87 11.63
C SER A 257 13.99 6.68 10.83
N LEU A 258 12.72 6.31 10.99
CA LEU A 258 12.09 5.13 10.36
C LEU A 258 12.47 3.74 10.92
N ASN A 259 13.29 3.64 11.96
CA ASN A 259 13.63 2.34 12.59
C ASN A 259 12.39 1.58 13.09
N ASP A 260 11.45 2.33 13.69
CA ASP A 260 10.22 1.78 14.24
C ASP A 260 9.08 1.77 13.20
N ASN A 261 9.28 2.44 12.07
CA ASN A 261 8.32 2.50 10.97
C ASN A 261 8.52 1.36 9.96
N ILE A 262 9.75 0.94 9.69
CA ILE A 262 9.97 -0.10 8.67
C ILE A 262 9.57 -1.49 9.18
N VAL A 263 8.71 -2.19 8.43
CA VAL A 263 8.41 -3.60 8.67
C VAL A 263 9.42 -4.44 7.90
N LEU A 264 10.62 -4.63 8.44
CA LEU A 264 11.76 -5.22 7.72
C LEU A 264 11.46 -6.59 7.09
N SER A 265 10.66 -7.43 7.74
CA SER A 265 10.24 -8.75 7.22
C SER A 265 9.40 -8.69 5.93
N SER A 266 8.89 -7.51 5.58
CA SER A 266 8.15 -7.25 4.34
C SER A 266 9.02 -6.76 3.19
N TYR A 267 10.30 -6.40 3.45
CA TYR A 267 11.24 -5.98 2.41
C TYR A 267 11.55 -7.16 1.48
N LYS A 268 11.17 -7.08 0.21
CA LYS A 268 11.38 -8.16 -0.77
C LYS A 268 11.71 -7.64 -2.16
N ALA A 269 12.63 -8.32 -2.84
CA ALA A 269 12.67 -8.33 -4.31
C ALA A 269 11.47 -9.17 -4.79
N TYR A 270 10.41 -8.50 -5.24
CA TYR A 270 9.09 -9.08 -5.39
C TYR A 270 9.06 -10.15 -6.50
N GLY A 271 8.69 -11.38 -6.12
CA GLY A 271 8.66 -12.54 -7.02
C GLY A 271 9.99 -13.28 -7.17
N ASN A 272 11.07 -12.81 -6.53
CA ASN A 272 12.31 -13.57 -6.43
C ASN A 272 12.20 -14.59 -5.28
N ASP A 273 12.29 -15.87 -5.63
CA ASP A 273 12.27 -16.99 -4.69
C ASP A 273 13.68 -17.50 -4.35
N GLY A 274 14.72 -16.89 -4.94
CA GLY A 274 16.12 -17.28 -4.76
C GLY A 274 16.56 -18.49 -5.58
N ASN A 275 15.75 -19.02 -6.49
CA ASN A 275 16.07 -20.23 -7.27
C ASN A 275 16.51 -19.93 -8.70
N HIS A 276 16.50 -18.65 -9.10
CA HIS A 276 16.67 -18.22 -10.49
C HIS A 276 18.00 -17.50 -10.75
N LEU A 277 19.04 -17.75 -9.93
CA LEU A 277 20.36 -17.15 -10.15
C LEU A 277 20.88 -17.48 -11.56
N ASN A 278 21.21 -16.45 -12.35
CA ASN A 278 21.58 -16.57 -13.77
C ASN A 278 20.53 -17.27 -14.65
N ASP A 279 19.26 -17.26 -14.25
CA ASP A 279 18.13 -17.83 -14.97
C ASP A 279 16.97 -16.84 -15.09
N SER A 280 15.97 -17.16 -15.91
CA SER A 280 14.77 -16.34 -16.09
C SER A 280 13.83 -16.53 -14.90
N ILE A 281 13.24 -15.46 -14.39
CA ILE A 281 12.38 -15.48 -13.19
C ILE A 281 11.12 -16.37 -13.34
N ASN A 282 10.73 -16.65 -14.58
CA ASN A 282 9.58 -17.47 -14.95
C ASN A 282 9.94 -18.91 -15.36
N HIS A 283 11.19 -19.34 -15.20
CA HIS A 283 11.51 -20.76 -15.28
C HIS A 283 10.79 -21.48 -14.15
N LEU A 284 10.05 -22.55 -14.45
CA LEU A 284 9.21 -23.19 -13.45
C LEU A 284 9.98 -24.21 -12.62
N PRO A 285 9.71 -24.31 -11.31
CA PRO A 285 8.73 -23.53 -10.55
C PRO A 285 9.28 -22.20 -10.00
N ASN A 286 8.43 -21.18 -9.93
CA ASN A 286 8.66 -20.01 -9.07
C ASN A 286 7.82 -20.17 -7.78
N PHE A 287 8.46 -20.18 -6.61
CA PHE A 287 7.76 -20.39 -5.33
C PHE A 287 7.29 -19.10 -4.65
N ALA A 288 7.69 -17.93 -5.14
CA ALA A 288 7.32 -16.65 -4.55
C ALA A 288 5.97 -16.12 -5.08
N VAL A 289 5.64 -16.40 -6.34
CA VAL A 289 4.43 -15.90 -7.01
C VAL A 289 3.87 -16.91 -8.03
N PRO A 290 2.57 -16.84 -8.38
CA PRO A 290 2.00 -17.69 -9.43
C PRO A 290 2.64 -17.46 -10.81
N ASP A 291 2.55 -18.47 -11.69
CA ASP A 291 3.11 -18.45 -13.05
C ASP A 291 2.73 -17.21 -13.87
N SER A 292 1.50 -16.71 -13.72
CA SER A 292 1.04 -15.50 -14.40
C SER A 292 1.79 -14.24 -13.98
N VAL A 293 2.17 -14.16 -12.70
CA VAL A 293 2.94 -13.05 -12.13
C VAL A 293 4.42 -13.22 -12.46
N ALA A 294 4.98 -14.44 -12.41
CA ALA A 294 6.36 -14.69 -12.83
C ALA A 294 6.56 -14.33 -14.32
N ASN A 295 5.62 -14.71 -15.19
CA ASN A 295 5.60 -14.25 -16.58
C ASN A 295 5.45 -12.73 -16.68
N GLY A 296 4.62 -12.13 -15.83
CA GLY A 296 4.50 -10.69 -15.70
C GLY A 296 5.86 -10.03 -15.46
N LEU A 297 6.59 -10.50 -14.46
CA LEU A 297 7.92 -10.00 -14.10
C LEU A 297 8.94 -10.20 -15.24
N HIS A 298 8.90 -11.34 -15.93
CA HIS A 298 9.79 -11.63 -17.04
C HIS A 298 9.55 -10.71 -18.25
N TYR A 299 8.30 -10.54 -18.67
CA TYR A 299 7.97 -9.84 -19.91
C TYR A 299 7.71 -8.35 -19.75
N ALA A 300 7.35 -7.87 -18.56
CA ALA A 300 6.99 -6.46 -18.35
C ALA A 300 8.21 -5.53 -18.40
N ALA A 301 9.30 -5.85 -17.71
CA ALA A 301 10.53 -5.04 -17.65
C ALA A 301 11.74 -5.93 -17.40
N ASP A 302 12.94 -5.38 -17.53
CA ASP A 302 14.21 -6.06 -17.24
C ASP A 302 14.66 -5.91 -15.78
N HIS A 303 13.81 -5.35 -14.92
CA HIS A 303 13.93 -5.42 -13.47
C HIS A 303 12.69 -6.10 -12.87
N ILE A 304 12.79 -6.49 -11.61
CA ILE A 304 11.65 -6.80 -10.75
C ILE A 304 11.50 -5.75 -9.64
N PRO A 305 10.28 -5.46 -9.17
CA PRO A 305 10.08 -4.42 -8.17
C PRO A 305 10.65 -4.81 -6.80
N VAL A 306 11.10 -3.82 -6.05
CA VAL A 306 11.39 -3.97 -4.61
C VAL A 306 10.29 -3.32 -3.80
N VAL A 307 9.78 -4.04 -2.82
CA VAL A 307 8.64 -3.61 -2.00
C VAL A 307 8.94 -3.71 -0.52
N CYS A 308 8.45 -2.76 0.28
CA CYS A 308 8.49 -2.81 1.74
C CYS A 308 7.27 -2.10 2.34
N ASN A 309 6.78 -2.60 3.47
CA ASN A 309 5.71 -1.97 4.24
C ASN A 309 6.32 -1.06 5.33
N PHE A 310 5.66 0.07 5.55
CA PHE A 310 5.97 1.03 6.60
C PHE A 310 4.75 1.28 7.48
N THR A 311 4.92 1.25 8.80
CA THR A 311 3.95 1.68 9.81
C THR A 311 4.17 3.15 10.15
N PHE A 312 3.08 3.85 10.46
CA PHE A 312 3.12 5.23 10.95
C PHE A 312 2.13 5.35 12.11
N PRO A 313 2.42 6.20 13.11
CA PRO A 313 1.52 6.37 14.24
C PRO A 313 0.20 6.96 13.75
N GLU A 314 -0.89 6.41 14.25
CA GLU A 314 -2.21 6.91 13.91
C GLU A 314 -2.51 8.21 14.65
N THR A 315 -3.15 9.16 13.97
CA THR A 315 -3.56 10.43 14.58
C THR A 315 -4.88 10.35 15.31
N THR A 316 -5.69 9.33 15.01
CA THR A 316 -6.97 9.06 15.66
C THR A 316 -6.85 7.78 16.45
N GLN A 317 -7.00 7.89 17.78
CA GLN A 317 -7.06 6.73 18.65
C GLN A 317 -8.33 5.94 18.32
N ALA A 318 -8.23 4.61 18.24
CA ALA A 318 -9.43 3.79 18.14
C ALA A 318 -10.35 4.06 19.32
N ILE A 319 -11.64 4.18 19.02
CA ILE A 319 -12.68 4.31 20.03
C ILE A 319 -13.38 2.97 20.19
N THR A 320 -13.90 2.72 21.38
CA THR A 320 -14.79 1.59 21.63
C THR A 320 -16.20 2.12 21.83
N ILE A 321 -17.14 1.62 21.03
CA ILE A 321 -18.57 1.91 21.17
C ILE A 321 -19.35 0.62 21.41
N THR A 322 -20.51 0.73 22.03
CA THR A 322 -21.45 -0.40 22.16
C THR A 322 -22.58 -0.27 21.15
N MET A 323 -22.98 -1.41 20.58
CA MET A 323 -24.14 -1.54 19.70
C MET A 323 -25.09 -2.59 20.25
N ASP A 324 -26.37 -2.24 20.39
CA ASP A 324 -27.39 -3.18 20.81
C ASP A 324 -27.96 -3.95 19.62
N ILE A 325 -27.95 -5.27 19.71
CA ILE A 325 -28.67 -6.18 18.84
C ILE A 325 -29.99 -6.51 19.53
N ARG A 326 -31.07 -5.89 19.06
CA ARG A 326 -32.36 -5.82 19.78
C ARG A 326 -33.41 -6.80 19.28
N ASN A 327 -33.03 -7.75 18.44
CA ASN A 327 -33.94 -8.76 17.93
C ASN A 327 -33.27 -10.13 17.86
N SER A 328 -33.70 -11.06 18.72
CA SER A 328 -33.50 -12.49 18.50
C SER A 328 -34.11 -12.87 17.14
N GLY A 329 -33.26 -13.23 16.17
CA GLY A 329 -33.62 -13.36 14.78
C GLY A 329 -32.78 -12.48 13.86
N TRP A 330 -33.37 -12.09 12.73
CA TRP A 330 -32.70 -11.29 11.71
C TRP A 330 -32.64 -9.80 12.10
N ASN A 331 -31.49 -9.18 11.86
CA ASN A 331 -31.22 -7.77 12.13
C ASN A 331 -30.59 -7.12 10.90
N LEU A 332 -30.91 -5.85 10.67
CA LEU A 332 -30.21 -4.99 9.71
C LEU A 332 -29.11 -4.23 10.43
N ILE A 333 -27.86 -4.50 10.08
CA ILE A 333 -26.68 -3.97 10.77
C ILE A 333 -25.60 -3.50 9.79
N SER A 334 -24.66 -2.72 10.26
CA SER A 334 -23.50 -2.23 9.51
C SER A 334 -22.26 -2.16 10.41
N LEU A 335 -21.12 -1.79 9.83
CA LEU A 335 -19.93 -1.45 10.61
C LEU A 335 -20.01 0.02 11.07
N PRO A 336 -20.18 0.30 12.38
CA PRO A 336 -20.24 1.67 12.87
C PRO A 336 -18.88 2.36 12.85
N LEU A 337 -17.80 1.59 13.03
CA LEU A 337 -16.41 2.02 12.97
C LEU A 337 -15.69 1.32 11.80
N VAL A 338 -14.47 1.73 11.49
CA VAL A 338 -13.57 0.91 10.67
C VAL A 338 -12.78 0.01 11.63
N PRO A 339 -13.15 -1.27 11.78
CA PRO A 339 -12.45 -2.17 12.69
C PRO A 339 -11.10 -2.61 12.10
N TYR A 340 -10.15 -3.00 12.96
CA TYR A 340 -8.86 -3.55 12.53
C TYR A 340 -8.99 -4.90 11.82
N ASN A 341 -10.01 -5.69 12.20
CA ASN A 341 -10.44 -6.88 11.51
C ASN A 341 -11.92 -6.73 11.14
N SER A 342 -12.30 -6.97 9.89
CA SER A 342 -13.69 -6.90 9.42
C SER A 342 -14.37 -8.25 9.19
N VAL A 343 -13.75 -9.37 9.60
CA VAL A 343 -14.37 -10.70 9.51
C VAL A 343 -15.66 -10.74 10.34
N SER A 344 -16.78 -11.10 9.69
CA SER A 344 -18.12 -10.84 10.21
C SER A 344 -18.40 -11.48 11.58
N TRP A 345 -17.92 -12.70 11.82
CA TRP A 345 -18.13 -13.41 13.09
C TRP A 345 -17.12 -13.04 14.17
N GLU A 346 -16.02 -12.36 13.83
CA GLU A 346 -15.11 -11.77 14.83
C GLU A 346 -15.64 -10.42 15.30
N VAL A 347 -16.19 -9.65 14.37
CA VAL A 347 -16.80 -8.35 14.64
C VAL A 347 -18.14 -8.49 15.36
N PHE A 348 -18.94 -9.51 15.02
CA PHE A 348 -20.21 -9.82 15.69
C PHE A 348 -20.15 -11.22 16.33
N PRO A 349 -19.53 -11.39 17.52
CA PRO A 349 -19.13 -12.68 18.10
C PRO A 349 -20.25 -13.65 18.52
N TYR A 350 -21.52 -13.36 18.21
CA TYR A 350 -22.68 -14.20 18.54
C TYR A 350 -23.62 -14.42 17.36
N THR A 351 -23.18 -14.08 16.15
CA THR A 351 -24.00 -14.29 14.96
C THR A 351 -24.20 -15.78 14.66
N GLN A 352 -25.40 -16.13 14.21
CA GLN A 352 -25.79 -17.45 13.73
C GLN A 352 -25.82 -17.55 12.20
N SER A 353 -25.36 -16.50 11.51
CA SER A 353 -25.34 -16.45 10.05
C SER A 353 -24.08 -15.75 9.56
N TYR A 354 -23.82 -15.87 8.26
CA TYR A 354 -22.92 -14.94 7.60
C TYR A 354 -23.57 -13.55 7.48
N ALA A 355 -22.76 -12.54 7.11
CA ALA A 355 -23.25 -11.23 6.72
C ALA A 355 -23.77 -11.25 5.28
N TYR A 356 -25.05 -10.94 5.09
CA TYR A 356 -25.67 -10.88 3.76
C TYR A 356 -25.97 -9.44 3.35
N TYR A 357 -25.33 -8.95 2.29
CA TYR A 357 -25.62 -7.64 1.71
C TYR A 357 -26.59 -7.78 0.54
N TYR A 358 -27.28 -6.68 0.21
CA TYR A 358 -28.16 -6.61 -0.94
C TYR A 358 -27.39 -6.11 -2.18
N ALA A 359 -27.37 -6.93 -3.23
CA ALA A 359 -26.67 -6.70 -4.49
C ALA A 359 -27.60 -6.25 -5.62
N GLY A 360 -28.66 -5.49 -5.28
CA GLY A 360 -29.63 -4.99 -6.26
C GLY A 360 -30.42 -6.12 -6.92
N THR A 361 -30.47 -6.10 -8.26
CA THR A 361 -31.21 -7.10 -9.07
C THR A 361 -30.70 -8.53 -8.91
N SER A 362 -29.45 -8.69 -8.44
CA SER A 362 -28.85 -10.01 -8.17
C SER A 362 -29.30 -10.61 -6.83
N GLY A 363 -30.09 -9.90 -6.04
CA GLY A 363 -30.60 -10.37 -4.74
C GLY A 363 -29.57 -10.25 -3.62
N TYR A 364 -29.52 -11.23 -2.72
CA TYR A 364 -28.60 -11.23 -1.59
C TYR A 364 -27.33 -12.01 -1.90
N ALA A 365 -26.19 -11.47 -1.46
CA ALA A 365 -24.90 -12.13 -1.50
C ALA A 365 -24.22 -12.06 -0.12
N ARG A 366 -23.29 -12.99 0.12
CA ARG A 366 -22.58 -13.10 1.39
C ARG A 366 -21.23 -12.39 1.32
N ASP A 367 -20.88 -11.70 2.40
CA ASP A 367 -19.51 -11.29 2.70
C ASP A 367 -18.96 -12.07 3.90
N ILE A 368 -17.69 -12.46 3.80
CA ILE A 368 -16.91 -12.96 4.96
C ILE A 368 -16.30 -11.78 5.71
N SER A 369 -15.73 -10.84 4.97
CA SER A 369 -15.18 -9.58 5.50
C SER A 369 -16.15 -8.46 5.18
N MET A 370 -16.75 -7.89 6.22
CA MET A 370 -17.71 -6.80 6.11
C MET A 370 -17.03 -5.54 5.58
N ARG A 371 -17.80 -4.76 4.83
CA ARG A 371 -17.38 -3.50 4.22
C ARG A 371 -18.07 -2.35 4.94
N SER A 372 -17.33 -1.28 5.20
CA SER A 372 -17.94 -0.01 5.66
C SER A 372 -18.96 0.48 4.63
N LYS A 373 -19.93 1.31 5.07
CA LYS A 373 -21.00 1.92 4.23
C LYS A 373 -22.08 0.96 3.74
N VAL A 374 -21.87 -0.35 3.86
CA VAL A 374 -22.80 -1.39 3.44
C VAL A 374 -23.64 -1.84 4.62
N GLY A 375 -24.95 -2.01 4.40
CA GLY A 375 -25.84 -2.67 5.35
C GLY A 375 -25.90 -4.17 5.10
N TYR A 376 -26.16 -4.94 6.16
CA TYR A 376 -26.13 -6.39 6.16
C TYR A 376 -27.32 -6.96 6.95
N TRP A 377 -27.86 -8.06 6.45
CA TRP A 377 -28.65 -8.98 7.25
C TRP A 377 -27.73 -9.93 8.01
N MET A 378 -27.93 -9.99 9.32
CA MET A 378 -27.31 -11.01 10.18
C MET A 378 -28.30 -11.52 11.20
N LYS A 379 -28.21 -12.81 11.52
CA LYS A 379 -29.08 -13.48 12.47
C LYS A 379 -28.39 -13.66 13.81
N PHE A 380 -29.11 -13.43 14.90
CA PHE A 380 -28.64 -13.65 16.27
C PHE A 380 -29.63 -14.54 17.03
N GLY A 381 -29.12 -15.32 17.98
CA GLY A 381 -29.96 -16.22 18.79
C GLY A 381 -30.67 -15.53 19.95
N VAL A 382 -30.11 -14.42 20.42
CA VAL A 382 -30.57 -13.67 21.59
C VAL A 382 -30.35 -12.18 21.35
N ASP A 383 -31.08 -11.36 22.09
CA ASP A 383 -30.75 -9.95 22.23
C ASP A 383 -29.40 -9.83 22.95
N THR A 384 -28.52 -8.98 22.46
CA THR A 384 -27.16 -8.84 22.98
C THR A 384 -26.61 -7.45 22.73
N THR A 385 -25.54 -7.09 23.41
CA THR A 385 -24.77 -5.88 23.13
C THR A 385 -23.39 -6.31 22.66
N VAL A 386 -22.93 -5.71 21.57
CA VAL A 386 -21.62 -5.99 20.98
C VAL A 386 -20.75 -4.76 21.16
N GLU A 387 -19.53 -4.95 21.67
CA GLU A 387 -18.51 -3.92 21.75
C GLU A 387 -17.75 -3.85 20.43
N PHE A 388 -17.64 -2.65 19.88
CA PHE A 388 -16.97 -2.34 18.63
C PHE A 388 -15.79 -1.44 18.89
N THR A 389 -14.59 -1.91 18.59
CA THR A 389 -13.37 -1.10 18.64
C THR A 389 -12.85 -0.86 17.23
N GLY A 390 -12.62 0.40 16.89
CA GLY A 390 -12.14 0.78 15.57
C GLY A 390 -12.02 2.29 15.37
N LYS A 391 -11.72 2.69 14.14
CA LYS A 391 -11.61 4.10 13.77
C LYS A 391 -12.98 4.71 13.58
N GLN A 392 -13.15 5.93 14.11
CA GLN A 392 -14.35 6.72 13.87
C GLN A 392 -14.54 7.00 12.38
N ARG A 393 -15.78 6.99 11.90
CA ARG A 393 -16.08 7.16 10.47
C ARG A 393 -16.44 8.59 10.11
N GLY A 394 -16.76 9.43 11.10
CA GLY A 394 -17.03 10.86 10.90
C GLY A 394 -18.14 11.08 9.86
N ILE A 395 -17.98 12.13 9.04
CA ILE A 395 -18.83 12.36 7.87
C ILE A 395 -18.58 11.23 6.86
N ASP A 396 -19.63 10.54 6.44
CA ASP A 396 -19.56 9.40 5.54
C ASP A 396 -20.47 9.56 4.33
N THR A 397 -20.01 9.06 3.18
CA THR A 397 -20.74 9.12 1.91
C THR A 397 -21.01 7.71 1.41
N VAL A 398 -22.29 7.38 1.24
CA VAL A 398 -22.79 6.10 0.73
C VAL A 398 -23.30 6.28 -0.69
N PHE A 399 -22.76 5.51 -1.64
CA PHE A 399 -23.24 5.50 -3.01
C PHE A 399 -24.46 4.61 -3.15
N VAL A 400 -25.47 5.09 -3.87
CA VAL A 400 -26.73 4.39 -4.14
C VAL A 400 -26.98 4.29 -5.64
N SER A 401 -27.61 3.20 -6.06
CA SER A 401 -28.02 2.95 -7.44
C SER A 401 -29.54 2.94 -7.55
N ASN A 402 -30.07 3.27 -8.73
CA ASN A 402 -31.52 3.21 -8.98
C ASN A 402 -32.13 1.87 -8.49
N GLY A 403 -33.25 1.96 -7.77
CA GLY A 403 -33.88 0.83 -7.09
C GLY A 403 -33.59 0.77 -5.60
N TRP A 404 -33.70 -0.43 -5.02
CA TRP A 404 -33.47 -0.65 -3.60
C TRP A 404 -31.98 -0.69 -3.28
N ASN A 405 -31.62 -0.10 -2.14
CA ASN A 405 -30.27 -0.09 -1.61
C ASN A 405 -30.33 -0.49 -0.14
N LEU A 406 -29.35 -1.28 0.31
CA LEU A 406 -29.16 -1.57 1.72
C LEU A 406 -27.90 -0.83 2.20
N ILE A 407 -28.11 0.30 2.87
CA ILE A 407 -27.06 1.20 3.32
C ILE A 407 -26.68 0.93 4.78
N GLY A 408 -25.45 1.25 5.15
CA GLY A 408 -24.95 1.12 6.52
C GLY A 408 -24.70 2.46 7.20
N ALA A 409 -25.03 2.55 8.49
CA ALA A 409 -24.78 3.72 9.34
C ALA A 409 -23.32 3.84 9.83
N THR A 410 -23.02 4.95 10.50
CA THR A 410 -21.72 5.32 11.11
C THR A 410 -21.72 5.07 12.64
N ASP A 411 -20.81 5.72 13.37
CA ASP A 411 -20.60 5.59 14.81
C ASP A 411 -21.56 6.42 15.69
N HIS A 412 -22.43 7.22 15.08
CA HIS A 412 -23.40 8.07 15.76
C HIS A 412 -24.76 8.04 15.04
N ASP A 413 -25.77 8.59 15.70
CA ASP A 413 -27.13 8.66 15.16
C ASP A 413 -27.26 9.91 14.27
N VAL A 414 -27.80 9.74 13.06
CA VAL A 414 -28.07 10.83 12.10
C VAL A 414 -29.56 10.87 11.82
N ALA A 415 -30.21 12.02 12.06
CA ALA A 415 -31.62 12.19 11.72
C ALA A 415 -31.82 12.11 10.20
N VAL A 416 -32.89 11.46 9.72
CA VAL A 416 -33.17 11.33 8.28
C VAL A 416 -33.32 12.70 7.61
N GLU A 417 -33.87 13.69 8.32
CA GLU A 417 -33.98 15.08 7.86
C GLU A 417 -32.63 15.80 7.73
N GLY A 418 -31.58 15.31 8.41
CA GLY A 418 -30.23 15.86 8.34
C GLY A 418 -29.36 15.25 7.24
N LEU A 419 -29.86 14.26 6.50
CA LEU A 419 -29.11 13.62 5.42
C LEU A 419 -28.96 14.55 4.22
N ILE A 420 -27.74 14.67 3.68
CA ILE A 420 -27.50 15.37 2.42
C ILE A 420 -27.60 14.37 1.27
N ILE A 421 -28.42 14.68 0.27
CA ILE A 421 -28.72 13.79 -0.85
C ILE A 421 -28.29 14.43 -2.16
N GLU A 422 -27.49 13.71 -2.95
CA GLU A 422 -27.01 14.19 -4.24
C GLU A 422 -27.19 13.15 -5.37
N PRO A 423 -27.92 13.47 -6.46
CA PRO A 423 -28.68 14.70 -6.65
C PRO A 423 -29.90 14.77 -5.70
N SER A 424 -30.33 15.99 -5.38
CA SER A 424 -31.51 16.19 -4.52
C SER A 424 -32.76 15.57 -5.14
N GLY A 425 -33.61 14.95 -4.32
CA GLY A 425 -34.90 14.40 -4.78
C GLY A 425 -34.86 12.98 -5.34
N ILE A 426 -33.72 12.27 -5.22
CA ILE A 426 -33.64 10.87 -5.67
C ILE A 426 -34.27 9.86 -4.72
N ILE A 427 -34.50 10.21 -3.45
CA ILE A 427 -35.13 9.31 -2.47
C ILE A 427 -36.62 9.15 -2.80
N ASP A 428 -37.05 7.91 -3.05
CA ASP A 428 -38.40 7.55 -3.50
C ASP A 428 -39.11 6.60 -2.51
N SER A 429 -38.56 6.48 -1.29
CA SER A 429 -39.19 5.79 -0.17
C SER A 429 -38.71 6.34 1.17
N PRO A 430 -39.41 6.06 2.28
CA PRO A 430 -38.81 6.17 3.61
C PRO A 430 -37.56 5.28 3.75
N PHE A 431 -36.77 5.53 4.78
CA PHE A 431 -35.74 4.59 5.24
C PHE A 431 -36.41 3.53 6.11
N PHE A 432 -36.10 2.26 5.87
CA PHE A 432 -36.69 1.13 6.57
C PHE A 432 -35.65 0.41 7.43
N ASP A 433 -35.97 0.26 8.71
CA ASP A 433 -35.30 -0.59 9.70
C ASP A 433 -36.10 -1.88 9.89
N PHE A 434 -35.55 -2.85 10.61
CA PHE A 434 -36.21 -4.11 10.93
C PHE A 434 -36.18 -4.44 12.42
N LYS A 435 -37.38 -4.55 13.01
CA LYS A 435 -37.60 -4.89 14.44
C LYS A 435 -38.64 -5.99 14.56
N GLY A 436 -38.36 -7.15 13.95
CA GLY A 436 -39.32 -8.26 13.78
C GLY A 436 -40.29 -8.05 12.61
N SER A 437 -40.52 -6.80 12.22
CA SER A 437 -41.14 -6.37 10.97
C SER A 437 -40.44 -5.12 10.45
N TYR A 438 -40.69 -4.75 9.19
CA TYR A 438 -40.20 -3.48 8.65
C TYR A 438 -40.90 -2.30 9.33
N VAL A 439 -40.10 -1.34 9.75
CA VAL A 439 -40.56 -0.09 10.36
C VAL A 439 -39.90 1.09 9.66
N ILE A 440 -40.62 2.21 9.55
CA ILE A 440 -40.04 3.45 9.05
C ILE A 440 -39.09 4.00 10.12
N ALA A 441 -37.88 4.37 9.69
CA ALA A 441 -36.89 5.02 10.51
C ALA A 441 -36.92 6.55 10.28
N ASP A 442 -37.01 7.31 11.36
CA ASP A 442 -36.78 8.76 11.40
C ASP A 442 -35.30 9.12 11.63
N THR A 443 -34.52 8.13 12.07
CA THR A 443 -33.12 8.26 12.47
C THR A 443 -32.33 7.06 11.95
N ILE A 444 -31.22 7.33 11.28
CA ILE A 444 -30.17 6.37 10.94
C ILE A 444 -29.30 6.18 12.17
N ARG A 445 -29.57 5.13 12.94
CA ARG A 445 -28.90 4.86 14.23
C ARG A 445 -27.54 4.20 14.01
N LYS A 446 -26.62 4.47 14.93
CA LYS A 446 -25.26 3.93 14.91
C LYS A 446 -25.24 2.42 14.64
N GLY A 447 -24.41 2.00 13.71
CA GLY A 447 -24.23 0.58 13.32
C GLY A 447 -25.47 -0.09 12.71
N GLY A 448 -26.56 0.63 12.45
CA GLY A 448 -27.75 0.07 11.80
C GLY A 448 -27.61 -0.10 10.29
N GLY A 449 -28.34 -1.07 9.74
CA GLY A 449 -28.58 -1.19 8.30
C GLY A 449 -29.97 -0.66 7.93
N TYR A 450 -30.08 -0.02 6.77
CA TYR A 450 -31.34 0.60 6.33
C TYR A 450 -31.63 0.33 4.87
N PHE A 451 -32.86 -0.09 4.57
CA PHE A 451 -33.34 -0.14 3.20
C PHE A 451 -33.87 1.22 2.77
N VAL A 452 -33.48 1.66 1.58
CA VAL A 452 -34.02 2.86 0.94
C VAL A 452 -34.12 2.62 -0.57
N ARG A 453 -35.22 3.08 -1.18
CA ARG A 453 -35.38 3.08 -2.63
C ARG A 453 -35.04 4.46 -3.18
N VAL A 454 -34.23 4.47 -4.24
CA VAL A 454 -33.93 5.69 -4.99
C VAL A 454 -34.33 5.55 -6.45
N ASN A 455 -34.69 6.64 -7.11
CA ASN A 455 -35.12 6.66 -8.51
C ASN A 455 -33.99 6.97 -9.52
N GLY A 456 -32.76 7.13 -9.03
CA GLY A 456 -31.56 7.42 -9.81
C GLY A 456 -30.30 7.14 -9.00
N SER A 457 -29.17 6.96 -9.68
CA SER A 457 -27.88 6.79 -8.99
C SER A 457 -27.44 8.10 -8.35
N GLY A 458 -26.83 8.01 -7.18
CA GLY A 458 -26.40 9.18 -6.41
C GLY A 458 -25.63 8.82 -5.16
N ARG A 459 -25.59 9.74 -4.19
CA ARG A 459 -24.95 9.56 -2.89
C ARG A 459 -25.79 10.14 -1.76
N ILE A 460 -25.72 9.48 -0.62
CA ILE A 460 -26.30 9.90 0.67
C ILE A 460 -25.12 10.19 1.60
N ILE A 461 -25.09 11.39 2.19
CA ILE A 461 -24.05 11.81 3.12
C ILE A 461 -24.64 11.84 4.53
N LEU A 462 -23.95 11.16 5.44
CA LEU A 462 -24.23 11.04 6.87
C LEU A 462 -23.22 11.94 7.59
N GLU A 463 -23.66 13.00 8.24
CA GLU A 463 -22.79 13.97 8.93
C GLU A 463 -22.83 13.86 10.45
#